data_AF-A0A2N5KU49-F1
#
_entry.id   AF-A0A2N5KU49-F1
#
_cell.length_a   1.000
_cell.length_b   1.000
_cell.length_c   1.000
_cell.angle_alpha   90.00
_cell.angle_beta   90.00
_cell.angle_gamma   90.00
#
_symmetry.space_group_name_H-M   'P 1'
#
loop_
_entity.id
_entity.type
_entity.pdbx_description
1 polymer ?
#
loop_
_entity_poly.entity_id
_entity_poly.type
_entity_poly.pdbx_seq_one_letter_code
_entity_poly.pdbx_strand_id
1 'polypeptide(L)'
;MESGDQLVLATDSLITGGFEYPHGTKLLVLDRGDCGLCWEGSTAFTYSFTENARVDIDFSDSLNSNDKPLIVLAKRITKVFNDLWQANLNDSSSMFKDEEFSFIFGGYCPNLKRIQSWHIRRKDNLRGFSPEERRLSLGKPCFVGSGAVYARAIFQREPGISPYQVLLRVIEDDSVRDVGGIPQLVTIDENGVEVVGVIKDGARYLFGRRLNSTGHKTKVKFIPYDTNEF
;
A
#
# COMPACT_ATOMS: atom_id res chain seq x y z
N MET A 1 -20.23 -8.06 18.25
CA MET A 1 -18.81 -8.01 18.63
C MET A 1 -18.33 -6.62 18.27
N GLU A 2 -17.88 -5.85 19.25
CA GLU A 2 -17.25 -4.56 18.98
C GLU A 2 -16.01 -4.83 18.12
N SER A 3 -15.96 -4.21 16.94
CA SER A 3 -14.85 -4.39 16.00
C SER A 3 -13.55 -3.94 16.67
N GLY A 4 -12.57 -4.83 16.74
CA GLY A 4 -11.19 -4.44 17.07
C GLY A 4 -10.63 -3.44 16.04
N ASP A 5 -9.50 -2.82 16.38
CA ASP A 5 -8.79 -1.91 15.48
C ASP A 5 -8.41 -2.65 14.18
N GLN A 6 -8.86 -2.13 13.04
CA GLN A 6 -8.55 -2.67 11.71
C GLN A 6 -7.79 -1.63 10.89
N LEU A 7 -6.72 -2.06 10.24
CA LEU A 7 -6.00 -1.31 9.22
C LEU A 7 -6.52 -1.68 7.84
N VAL A 8 -6.78 -0.68 7.00
CA VAL A 8 -7.08 -0.86 5.58
C VAL A 8 -5.94 -0.23 4.78
N LEU A 9 -5.32 -1.03 3.91
CA LEU A 9 -4.44 -0.52 2.86
C LEU A 9 -5.22 -0.58 1.55
N ALA A 10 -5.32 0.56 0.86
CA ALA A 10 -6.02 0.67 -0.41
C ALA A 10 -5.20 1.48 -1.42
N THR A 11 -5.18 1.01 -2.67
CA THR A 11 -4.53 1.70 -3.78
C THR A 11 -5.40 1.68 -5.02
N ASP A 12 -5.13 2.57 -5.97
CA ASP A 12 -5.56 2.40 -7.35
C ASP A 12 -4.76 1.26 -8.03
N SER A 13 -5.06 0.96 -9.30
CA SER A 13 -4.38 -0.09 -10.07
C SER A 13 -3.79 0.39 -11.40
N LEU A 14 -3.77 1.69 -11.68
CA LEU A 14 -3.26 2.22 -12.93
C LEU A 14 -1.75 2.43 -12.84
N ILE A 15 -0.97 1.81 -13.74
CA ILE A 15 0.42 2.21 -13.98
C ILE A 15 0.46 3.02 -15.26
N THR A 16 1.11 4.19 -15.19
CA THR A 16 1.48 5.02 -16.34
C THR A 16 3.01 5.09 -16.47
N GLY A 17 3.52 5.79 -17.49
CA GLY A 17 4.96 5.94 -17.73
C GLY A 17 5.44 5.22 -18.99
N GLY A 18 5.08 5.78 -20.15
CA GLY A 18 5.36 5.23 -21.48
C GLY A 18 4.23 4.34 -22.01
N PHE A 19 3.69 3.47 -21.17
CA PHE A 19 2.48 2.67 -21.43
C PHE A 19 1.49 2.79 -20.28
N GLU A 20 0.21 2.56 -20.57
CA GLU A 20 -0.84 2.41 -19.56
C GLU A 20 -1.12 0.93 -19.29
N TYR A 21 -1.05 0.54 -18.01
CA TYR A 21 -1.51 -0.75 -17.54
C TYR A 21 -2.61 -0.55 -16.50
N PRO A 22 -3.87 -0.90 -16.81
CA PRO A 22 -5.01 -0.61 -15.93
C PRO A 22 -5.08 -1.52 -14.68
N HIS A 23 -4.18 -2.51 -14.57
CA HIS A 23 -4.22 -3.56 -13.55
C HIS A 23 -2.83 -3.86 -12.96
N GLY A 24 -2.06 -2.82 -12.69
CA GLY A 24 -0.77 -2.88 -12.05
C GLY A 24 -0.88 -3.00 -10.54
N THR A 25 -0.25 -4.02 -9.95
CA THR A 25 -0.23 -4.23 -8.49
C THR A 25 0.55 -3.12 -7.80
N LYS A 26 -0.04 -2.42 -6.82
CA LYS A 26 0.61 -1.39 -5.98
C LYS A 26 0.53 -1.73 -4.48
N LEU A 27 0.15 -2.97 -4.17
CA LEU A 27 -0.07 -3.48 -2.83
C LEU A 27 0.44 -4.92 -2.74
N LEU A 28 1.12 -5.26 -1.65
CA LEU A 28 1.51 -6.62 -1.32
C LEU A 28 1.20 -6.97 0.13
N VAL A 29 1.06 -8.27 0.38
CA VAL A 29 0.98 -8.88 1.70
C VAL A 29 2.23 -9.72 1.90
N LEU A 30 2.87 -9.62 3.07
CA LEU A 30 4.03 -10.42 3.42
C LEU A 30 3.59 -11.80 3.94
N ASP A 31 4.41 -12.84 3.73
CA ASP A 31 4.03 -14.23 4.03
C ASP A 31 3.74 -14.46 5.52
N ARG A 32 4.30 -13.62 6.38
CA ARG A 32 4.08 -13.56 7.82
C ARG A 32 2.59 -13.41 8.20
N GLY A 33 1.79 -12.79 7.32
CA GLY A 33 0.34 -12.80 7.41
C GLY A 33 -0.29 -11.80 8.39
N ASP A 34 0.49 -10.89 8.97
CA ASP A 34 0.03 -9.85 9.90
C ASP A 34 0.34 -8.40 9.44
N CYS A 35 0.85 -8.24 8.21
CA CYS A 35 1.26 -6.95 7.67
C CYS A 35 1.26 -6.90 6.14
N GLY A 36 1.27 -5.66 5.61
CA GLY A 36 1.29 -5.37 4.18
C GLY A 36 2.04 -4.09 3.87
N LEU A 37 2.33 -3.90 2.58
CA LEU A 37 3.07 -2.76 2.04
C LEU A 37 2.37 -2.28 0.76
N CYS A 38 2.14 -0.98 0.64
CA CYS A 38 1.69 -0.35 -0.60
C CYS A 38 2.59 0.84 -0.96
N TRP A 39 2.54 1.27 -2.23
CA TRP A 39 3.49 2.25 -2.76
C TRP A 39 2.91 3.16 -3.83
N GLU A 40 3.61 4.26 -4.05
CA GLU A 40 3.33 5.25 -5.09
C GLU A 40 4.65 5.83 -5.64
N GLY A 41 4.59 6.40 -6.84
CA GLY A 41 5.70 7.07 -7.50
C GLY A 41 6.33 6.23 -8.59
N SER A 42 7.61 6.49 -8.88
CA SER A 42 8.32 5.90 -10.03
C SER A 42 8.33 4.36 -10.04
N THR A 43 7.83 3.77 -11.12
CA THR A 43 7.82 2.31 -11.32
C THR A 43 9.21 1.72 -11.49
N ALA A 44 10.17 2.52 -11.98
CA ALA A 44 11.57 2.11 -12.12
C ALA A 44 12.18 1.70 -10.77
N PHE A 45 11.71 2.29 -9.67
CA PHE A 45 12.20 1.99 -8.32
C PHE A 45 11.24 1.14 -7.50
N THR A 46 9.98 1.55 -7.42
CA THR A 46 9.03 1.02 -6.44
C THR A 46 8.88 -0.50 -6.51
N TYR A 47 8.77 -1.09 -7.71
CA TYR A 47 8.69 -2.55 -7.87
C TYR A 47 9.96 -3.27 -7.43
N SER A 48 11.12 -2.83 -7.92
CA SER A 48 12.41 -3.43 -7.57
C SER A 48 12.67 -3.37 -6.06
N PHE A 49 12.38 -2.22 -5.45
CA PHE A 49 12.56 -2.00 -4.01
C PHE A 49 11.67 -2.93 -3.21
N THR A 50 10.40 -2.97 -3.58
CA THR A 50 9.37 -3.77 -2.96
C THR A 50 9.67 -5.26 -3.01
N GLU A 51 10.02 -5.80 -4.18
CA GLU A 51 10.33 -7.23 -4.35
C GLU A 51 11.60 -7.63 -3.59
N ASN A 52 12.63 -6.77 -3.57
CA ASN A 52 13.83 -7.05 -2.77
C ASN A 52 13.53 -7.06 -1.26
N ALA A 53 12.69 -6.14 -0.79
CA ALA A 53 12.27 -6.14 0.62
C ALA A 53 11.41 -7.36 0.97
N ARG A 54 10.52 -7.76 0.05
CA ARG A 54 9.71 -8.98 0.19
C ARG A 54 10.59 -10.21 0.31
N VAL A 55 11.49 -10.44 -0.65
CA VAL A 55 12.38 -11.61 -0.65
C VAL A 55 13.22 -11.67 0.62
N ASP A 56 13.75 -10.52 1.05
CA ASP A 56 14.58 -10.44 2.25
C ASP A 56 13.81 -10.78 3.55
N ILE A 57 12.51 -10.49 3.60
CA ILE A 57 11.65 -10.81 4.74
C ILE A 57 11.12 -12.24 4.66
N ASP A 58 10.45 -12.59 3.56
CA ASP A 58 9.70 -13.84 3.42
C ASP A 58 10.61 -15.07 3.53
N PHE A 59 11.86 -14.98 3.04
CA PHE A 59 12.85 -16.06 3.10
C PHE A 59 13.73 -16.04 4.37
N SER A 60 13.47 -15.14 5.31
CA SER A 60 14.18 -15.09 6.60
C SER A 60 13.32 -15.66 7.72
N ASP A 61 13.71 -16.82 8.27
CA ASP A 61 13.04 -17.44 9.42
C ASP A 61 12.85 -16.46 10.59
N SER A 62 13.80 -15.54 10.78
CA SER A 62 13.75 -14.57 11.86
C SER A 62 12.77 -13.43 11.59
N LEU A 63 12.70 -12.93 10.36
CA LEU A 63 11.87 -11.76 10.01
C LEU A 63 10.42 -12.17 9.68
N ASN A 64 10.24 -13.36 9.14
CA ASN A 64 8.94 -13.94 8.76
C ASN A 64 8.14 -14.50 9.96
N SER A 65 8.53 -14.17 11.19
CA SER A 65 7.91 -14.68 12.41
C SER A 65 7.12 -13.60 13.15
N ASN A 66 5.93 -13.96 13.64
CA ASN A 66 5.00 -13.09 14.37
C ASN A 66 5.52 -12.60 15.73
N ASP A 67 6.60 -13.18 16.24
CA ASP A 67 7.27 -12.74 17.47
C ASP A 67 8.02 -11.41 17.29
N LYS A 68 8.46 -11.09 16.07
CA LYS A 68 9.21 -9.85 15.82
C LYS A 68 8.30 -8.63 15.81
N PRO A 69 8.67 -7.55 16.51
CA PRO A 69 7.95 -6.28 16.40
C PRO A 69 7.99 -5.74 14.97
N LEU A 70 6.87 -5.20 14.47
CA LEU A 70 6.79 -4.65 13.12
C LEU A 70 7.80 -3.50 12.86
N ILE A 71 8.23 -2.76 13.89
CA ILE A 71 9.30 -1.76 13.76
C ILE A 71 10.63 -2.36 13.29
N VAL A 72 10.90 -3.63 13.60
CA VAL A 72 12.10 -4.34 13.11
C VAL A 72 12.00 -4.54 11.60
N LEU A 73 10.82 -4.95 11.12
CA LEU A 73 10.53 -5.11 9.69
C LEU A 73 10.60 -3.74 8.99
N ALA A 74 9.96 -2.69 9.53
CA ALA A 74 10.02 -1.34 8.97
C ALA A 74 11.47 -0.84 8.81
N LYS A 75 12.33 -1.09 9.81
CA LYS A 75 13.77 -0.76 9.74
C LYS A 75 14.50 -1.60 8.69
N ARG A 76 14.16 -2.89 8.56
CA ARG A 76 14.76 -3.78 7.56
C ARG A 76 14.37 -3.38 6.13
N ILE A 77 13.09 -3.13 5.88
CA ILE A 77 12.56 -2.60 4.61
C ILE A 77 13.32 -1.31 4.24
N THR A 78 13.41 -0.38 5.19
CA THR A 78 14.12 0.89 4.97
C THR A 78 15.61 0.65 4.67
N LYS A 79 16.25 -0.33 5.32
CA LYS A 79 17.64 -0.67 5.04
C LYS A 79 17.81 -1.19 3.60
N VAL A 80 16.95 -2.12 3.15
CA VAL A 80 16.96 -2.63 1.77
C VAL A 80 16.79 -1.50 0.77
N PHE A 81 15.82 -0.60 1.01
CA PHE A 81 15.59 0.56 0.15
C PHE A 81 16.80 1.49 0.09
N ASN A 82 17.46 1.72 1.23
CA ASN A 82 18.68 2.52 1.27
C ASN A 82 19.83 1.87 0.51
N ASP A 83 20.04 0.56 0.67
CA ASP A 83 21.12 -0.16 -0.01
C ASP A 83 20.93 -0.09 -1.54
N LEU A 84 19.69 -0.29 -2.04
CA LEU A 84 19.36 -0.14 -3.47
C LEU A 84 19.49 1.29 -3.97
N TRP A 85 19.03 2.26 -3.17
CA TRP A 85 19.14 3.68 -3.54
C TRP A 85 20.59 4.15 -3.63
N GLN A 86 21.45 3.74 -2.70
CA GLN A 86 22.88 4.06 -2.77
C GLN A 86 23.54 3.44 -3.99
N ALA A 87 23.20 2.20 -4.35
CA ALA A 87 23.69 1.57 -5.57
C ALA A 87 23.32 2.38 -6.81
N ASN A 88 22.07 2.85 -6.91
CA ASN A 88 21.60 3.71 -8.00
C ASN A 88 22.30 5.08 -8.03
N LEU A 89 22.51 5.72 -6.87
CA LEU A 89 23.20 7.01 -6.80
C LEU A 89 24.66 6.94 -7.28
N ASN A 90 25.32 5.81 -7.02
CA ASN A 90 26.69 5.55 -7.44
C ASN A 90 26.80 5.20 -8.94
N ASP A 91 25.68 4.93 -9.60
CA ASP A 91 25.66 4.74 -11.05
C ASP A 91 25.70 6.11 -11.77
N SER A 92 26.82 6.37 -12.43
CA SER A 92 27.01 7.56 -13.24
C SER A 92 26.05 7.66 -14.44
N SER A 93 25.50 6.53 -14.90
CA SER A 93 24.57 6.45 -16.03
C SER A 93 23.09 6.57 -15.63
N SER A 94 22.78 6.55 -14.34
CA SER A 94 21.39 6.65 -13.86
C SER A 94 20.80 8.02 -14.18
N MET A 95 19.71 8.03 -14.94
CA MET A 95 18.94 9.23 -15.30
C MET A 95 17.91 9.62 -14.24
N PHE A 96 17.74 8.82 -13.19
CA PHE A 96 16.56 8.84 -12.31
C PHE A 96 16.90 9.28 -10.88
N LYS A 97 17.83 10.23 -10.72
CA LYS A 97 18.37 10.63 -9.40
C LYS A 97 17.42 11.48 -8.56
N ASP A 98 16.41 12.05 -9.19
CA ASP A 98 15.44 12.99 -8.59
C ASP A 98 14.01 12.47 -8.58
N GLU A 99 13.80 11.18 -8.86
CA GLU A 99 12.47 10.57 -8.82
C GLU A 99 11.91 10.52 -7.40
N GLU A 100 10.64 10.91 -7.25
CA GLU A 100 9.90 10.84 -5.99
C GLU A 100 9.06 9.56 -5.94
N PHE A 101 9.14 8.89 -4.80
CA PHE A 101 8.33 7.72 -4.49
C PHE A 101 8.27 7.48 -2.99
N SER A 102 7.19 6.85 -2.54
CA SER A 102 6.97 6.57 -1.13
C SER A 102 6.20 5.26 -0.92
N PHE A 103 6.24 4.80 0.33
CA PHE A 103 5.61 3.55 0.72
C PHE A 103 4.87 3.71 2.04
N ILE A 104 3.79 2.95 2.19
CA ILE A 104 3.11 2.75 3.47
C ILE A 104 3.28 1.28 3.85
N PHE A 105 3.95 1.05 4.96
CA PHE A 105 4.06 -0.26 5.60
C PHE A 105 3.19 -0.28 6.84
N GLY A 106 2.43 -1.34 7.09
CA GLY A 106 1.66 -1.45 8.32
C GLY A 106 1.09 -2.83 8.56
N GLY A 107 0.60 -3.03 9.78
CA GLY A 107 0.02 -4.29 10.20
C GLY A 107 -0.43 -4.28 11.65
N TYR A 108 -0.83 -5.46 12.13
CA TYR A 108 -1.16 -5.68 13.52
C TYR A 108 0.07 -6.18 14.28
N CYS A 109 0.35 -5.61 15.46
CA CYS A 109 1.43 -6.08 16.31
C CYS A 109 0.84 -6.92 17.47
N PRO A 110 0.95 -8.26 17.45
CA PRO A 110 0.31 -9.13 18.45
C PRO A 110 0.76 -8.82 19.88
N ASN A 111 2.06 -8.56 20.06
CA ASN A 111 2.64 -8.26 21.38
C ASN A 111 2.12 -6.96 21.98
N LEU A 112 1.79 -5.97 21.14
CA LEU A 112 1.28 -4.66 21.57
C LEU A 112 -0.25 -4.57 21.46
N LYS A 113 -0.91 -5.59 20.91
CA LYS A 113 -2.35 -5.65 20.64
C LYS A 113 -2.90 -4.39 19.96
N ARG A 114 -2.19 -3.91 18.93
CA ARG A 114 -2.57 -2.69 18.21
C ARG A 114 -2.02 -2.67 16.80
N ILE A 115 -2.64 -1.84 15.96
CA ILE A 115 -2.13 -1.49 14.64
C ILE A 115 -0.88 -0.60 14.78
N GLN A 116 0.10 -0.85 13.91
CA GLN A 116 1.21 0.06 13.68
C GLN A 116 1.42 0.27 12.19
N SER A 117 1.83 1.48 11.81
CA SER A 117 2.10 1.82 10.42
C SER A 117 3.23 2.85 10.31
N TRP A 118 3.89 2.86 9.15
CA TRP A 118 5.00 3.74 8.82
C TRP A 118 4.83 4.26 7.41
N HIS A 119 5.02 5.56 7.24
CA HIS A 119 5.25 6.16 5.94
C HIS A 119 6.77 6.17 5.72
N ILE A 120 7.23 5.39 4.75
CA ILE A 120 8.64 5.30 4.36
C ILE A 120 8.84 6.18 3.15
N ARG A 121 9.58 7.27 3.33
CA ARG A 121 9.91 8.22 2.26
C ARG A 121 11.33 8.75 2.44
N ARG A 122 11.88 9.31 1.37
CA ARG A 122 13.05 10.17 1.46
C ARG A 122 12.67 11.44 2.23
N LYS A 123 13.57 11.91 3.09
CA LYS A 123 13.50 13.28 3.62
C LYS A 123 14.43 14.14 2.79
N ASP A 124 14.02 15.36 2.49
CA ASP A 124 14.79 16.30 1.65
C ASP A 124 16.23 16.50 2.15
N ASN A 125 16.44 16.39 3.47
CA ASN A 125 17.74 16.54 4.12
C ASN A 125 18.51 15.22 4.35
N LEU A 126 17.93 14.08 3.98
CA LEU A 126 18.56 12.76 4.13
C LEU A 126 18.88 12.18 2.75
N ARG A 127 20.10 11.67 2.58
CA ARG A 127 20.49 10.88 1.39
C ARG A 127 19.87 9.48 1.40
N GLY A 128 18.66 9.31 1.92
CA GLY A 128 18.05 8.00 2.09
C GLY A 128 16.63 8.03 2.65
N PHE A 129 16.04 6.85 2.71
CA PHE A 129 14.74 6.55 3.26
C PHE A 129 14.79 6.48 4.79
N SER A 130 13.69 6.90 5.41
CA SER A 130 13.46 6.72 6.83
C SER A 130 12.01 6.32 7.10
N PRO A 131 11.75 5.39 8.04
CA PRO A 131 10.40 5.06 8.43
C PRO A 131 9.88 6.11 9.40
N GLU A 132 8.84 6.86 9.02
CA GLU A 132 8.13 7.78 9.90
C GLU A 132 6.89 7.08 10.45
N GLU A 133 6.88 6.74 11.75
CA GLU A 133 5.73 6.08 12.37
C GLU A 133 4.48 6.96 12.24
N ARG A 134 3.41 6.36 11.74
CA ARG A 134 2.10 6.99 11.61
C ARG A 134 1.18 6.37 12.66
N ARG A 135 0.82 7.18 13.65
CA ARG A 135 -0.29 6.86 14.54
C ARG A 135 -1.59 7.12 13.79
N LEU A 136 -2.14 6.05 13.24
CA LEU A 136 -3.47 6.10 12.66
C LEU A 136 -4.49 6.17 13.80
N SER A 137 -5.51 6.98 13.59
CA SER A 137 -6.69 7.02 14.45
C SER A 137 -7.91 6.90 13.55
N LEU A 138 -8.97 6.27 14.04
CA LEU A 138 -10.28 6.31 13.40
C LEU A 138 -10.60 7.73 12.90
N GLY A 139 -10.91 7.85 11.61
CA GLY A 139 -11.23 9.12 10.95
C GLY A 139 -10.03 10.00 10.52
N LYS A 140 -8.78 9.53 10.63
CA LYS A 140 -7.59 10.26 10.12
C LYS A 140 -6.79 9.39 9.14
N PRO A 141 -7.26 9.25 7.89
CA PRO A 141 -6.55 8.47 6.87
C PRO A 141 -5.22 9.13 6.48
N CYS A 142 -4.32 8.32 5.91
CA CYS A 142 -3.08 8.80 5.29
C CYS A 142 -3.19 8.67 3.77
N PHE A 143 -3.28 9.81 3.08
CA PHE A 143 -3.25 9.86 1.61
C PHE A 143 -1.83 10.19 1.11
N VAL A 144 -1.33 9.38 0.18
CA VAL A 144 0.00 9.51 -0.46
C VAL A 144 -0.12 9.45 -1.99
N GLY A 145 0.90 9.92 -2.71
CA GLY A 145 0.91 9.98 -4.17
C GLY A 145 0.29 11.23 -4.80
N SER A 146 0.25 11.25 -6.14
CA SER A 146 -0.17 12.40 -6.95
C SER A 146 -1.60 12.88 -6.66
N GLY A 147 -2.52 11.95 -6.38
CA GLY A 147 -3.90 12.26 -5.99
C GLY A 147 -4.07 12.76 -4.55
N ALA A 148 -3.03 12.75 -3.70
CA ALA A 148 -3.19 12.94 -2.27
C ALA A 148 -3.67 14.34 -1.86
N VAL A 149 -3.26 15.40 -2.58
CA VAL A 149 -3.73 16.77 -2.31
C VAL A 149 -5.23 16.87 -2.57
N TYR A 150 -5.68 16.29 -3.68
CA TYR A 150 -7.08 16.27 -4.06
C TYR A 150 -7.91 15.40 -3.10
N ALA A 151 -7.44 14.21 -2.78
CA ALA A 151 -8.05 13.32 -1.79
C ALA A 151 -8.28 14.03 -0.44
N ARG A 152 -7.26 14.73 0.07
CA ARG A 152 -7.37 15.53 1.30
C ARG A 152 -8.42 16.62 1.18
N ALA A 153 -8.52 17.29 0.04
CA ALA A 153 -9.49 18.34 -0.18
C ALA A 153 -10.93 17.80 -0.18
N ILE A 154 -11.19 16.64 -0.80
CA ILE A 154 -12.49 15.96 -0.77
C ILE A 154 -12.83 15.57 0.68
N PHE A 155 -11.93 14.87 1.36
CA PHE A 155 -12.15 14.39 2.72
C PHE A 155 -12.44 15.52 3.73
N GLN A 156 -11.82 16.69 3.54
CA GLN A 156 -12.07 17.88 4.38
C GLN A 156 -13.40 18.57 4.09
N ARG A 157 -13.87 18.53 2.84
CA ARG A 157 -15.10 19.23 2.41
C ARG A 157 -16.37 18.42 2.70
N GLU A 158 -16.25 17.11 2.84
CA GLU A 158 -17.39 16.21 2.94
C GLU A 158 -17.35 15.39 4.24
N PRO A 159 -17.94 15.92 5.32
CA PRO A 159 -18.03 15.20 6.58
C PRO A 159 -18.72 13.84 6.42
N GLY A 160 -18.07 12.78 6.89
CA GLY A 160 -18.63 11.42 6.87
C GLY A 160 -18.34 10.62 5.60
N ILE A 161 -17.68 11.19 4.59
CA ILE A 161 -17.19 10.41 3.46
C ILE A 161 -16.12 9.41 3.93
N SER A 162 -16.20 8.16 3.47
CA SER A 162 -15.22 7.15 3.82
C SER A 162 -13.91 7.38 3.03
N PRO A 163 -12.72 7.10 3.60
CA PRO A 163 -11.46 7.13 2.86
C PRO A 163 -11.48 6.30 1.56
N TYR A 164 -12.19 5.16 1.55
CA TYR A 164 -12.38 4.37 0.34
C TYR A 164 -13.19 5.12 -0.73
N GLN A 165 -14.29 5.77 -0.36
CA GLN A 165 -15.05 6.61 -1.30
C GLN A 165 -14.24 7.78 -1.84
N VAL A 166 -13.35 8.36 -1.02
CA VAL A 166 -12.41 9.39 -1.50
C VAL A 166 -11.50 8.81 -2.57
N LEU A 167 -10.93 7.62 -2.36
CA LEU A 167 -10.10 6.94 -3.37
C LEU A 167 -10.87 6.72 -4.68
N LEU A 168 -12.13 6.26 -4.62
CA LEU A 168 -12.96 6.07 -5.81
C LEU A 168 -13.13 7.36 -6.60
N ARG A 169 -13.40 8.48 -5.92
CA ARG A 169 -13.54 9.78 -6.59
C ARG A 169 -12.25 10.25 -7.25
N VAL A 170 -11.10 9.96 -6.66
CA VAL A 170 -9.81 10.27 -7.29
C VAL A 170 -9.58 9.36 -8.51
N ILE A 171 -9.96 8.09 -8.43
CA ILE A 171 -9.88 7.12 -9.54
C ILE A 171 -10.80 7.51 -10.71
N GLU A 172 -11.97 8.07 -10.42
CA GLU A 172 -12.97 8.48 -11.41
C GLU A 172 -12.75 9.89 -11.96
N ASP A 173 -11.77 10.63 -11.44
CA ASP A 173 -11.44 11.97 -11.88
C ASP A 173 -10.36 11.97 -12.96
N ASP A 174 -10.79 12.16 -14.22
CA ASP A 174 -9.91 12.20 -15.39
C ASP A 174 -8.83 13.32 -15.34
N SER A 175 -8.94 14.28 -14.42
CA SER A 175 -7.88 15.28 -14.20
C SER A 175 -6.66 14.71 -13.47
N VAL A 176 -6.81 13.57 -12.78
CA VAL A 176 -5.74 12.86 -12.06
C VAL A 176 -5.21 11.70 -12.90
N ARG A 177 -4.40 12.03 -13.90
CA ARG A 177 -3.97 11.09 -14.97
C ARG A 177 -3.26 9.81 -14.51
N ASP A 178 -2.59 9.83 -13.37
CA ASP A 178 -1.75 8.71 -12.90
C ASP A 178 -2.43 7.85 -11.83
N VAL A 179 -3.74 8.02 -11.63
CA VAL A 179 -4.56 7.26 -10.68
C VAL A 179 -5.77 6.71 -11.41
N GLY A 180 -6.04 5.41 -11.29
CA GLY A 180 -7.18 4.82 -11.98
C GLY A 180 -7.35 3.32 -11.80
N GLY A 181 -8.20 2.72 -12.64
CA GLY A 181 -8.45 1.28 -12.65
C GLY A 181 -9.40 0.82 -11.53
N ILE A 182 -9.23 -0.42 -11.07
CA ILE A 182 -10.05 -1.01 -10.01
C ILE A 182 -9.23 -1.07 -8.72
N PRO A 183 -9.74 -0.54 -7.61
CA PRO A 183 -9.02 -0.52 -6.34
C PRO A 183 -8.47 -1.88 -5.90
N GLN A 184 -7.35 -1.84 -5.18
CA GLN A 184 -6.72 -2.98 -4.54
C GLN A 184 -6.78 -2.77 -3.04
N LEU A 185 -7.22 -3.77 -2.29
CA LEU A 185 -7.46 -3.64 -0.86
C LEU A 185 -7.00 -4.86 -0.06
N VAL A 186 -6.48 -4.58 1.13
CA VAL A 186 -6.36 -5.58 2.20
C VAL A 186 -6.79 -4.97 3.52
N THR A 187 -7.38 -5.80 4.37
CA THR A 187 -7.67 -5.47 5.75
C THR A 187 -6.75 -6.26 6.67
N ILE A 188 -6.29 -5.63 7.75
CA ILE A 188 -5.33 -6.23 8.68
C ILE A 188 -5.81 -5.95 10.10
N ASP A 189 -6.02 -7.00 10.87
CA ASP A 189 -6.43 -6.92 12.28
C ASP A 189 -5.76 -8.03 13.10
N GLU A 190 -6.28 -8.29 14.30
CA GLU A 190 -5.74 -9.31 15.21
C GLU A 190 -5.83 -10.75 14.68
N ASN A 191 -6.68 -11.01 13.69
CA ASN A 191 -6.82 -12.30 13.03
C ASN A 191 -5.89 -12.46 11.81
N GLY A 192 -5.12 -11.42 11.49
CA GLY A 192 -4.19 -11.38 10.37
C GLY A 192 -4.71 -10.57 9.19
N VAL A 193 -4.20 -10.89 8.00
CA VAL A 193 -4.51 -10.19 6.75
C VAL A 193 -5.64 -10.89 6.00
N GLU A 194 -6.66 -10.14 5.62
CA GLU A 194 -7.69 -10.56 4.66
C GLU A 194 -7.54 -9.77 3.36
N VAL A 195 -7.48 -10.49 2.23
CA VAL A 195 -7.46 -9.86 0.91
C VAL A 195 -8.89 -9.55 0.50
N VAL A 196 -9.11 -8.31 0.03
CA VAL A 196 -10.42 -7.82 -0.37
C VAL A 196 -10.47 -7.61 -1.88
N GLY A 197 -11.38 -8.33 -2.52
CA GLY A 197 -11.74 -8.15 -3.93
C GLY A 197 -12.92 -7.19 -4.09
N VAL A 198 -13.07 -6.63 -5.28
CA VAL A 198 -14.10 -5.64 -5.60
C VAL A 198 -15.06 -6.19 -6.66
N ILE A 199 -16.35 -5.90 -6.52
CA ILE A 199 -17.39 -6.23 -7.50
C ILE A 199 -17.84 -4.94 -8.19
N LYS A 200 -17.56 -4.83 -9.50
CA LYS A 200 -18.00 -3.72 -10.34
C LYS A 200 -18.75 -4.29 -11.55
N ASP A 201 -19.94 -3.76 -11.85
CA ASP A 201 -20.76 -4.16 -13.01
C ASP A 201 -20.99 -5.69 -13.10
N GLY A 202 -21.19 -6.34 -11.95
CA GLY A 202 -21.39 -7.80 -11.85
C GLY A 202 -20.13 -8.64 -12.06
N ALA A 203 -18.97 -8.02 -12.35
CA ALA A 203 -17.69 -8.69 -12.46
C ALA A 203 -16.89 -8.61 -11.15
N ARG A 204 -16.14 -9.67 -10.83
CA ARG A 204 -15.23 -9.74 -9.68
C ARG A 204 -13.82 -9.36 -10.08
N TYR A 205 -13.18 -8.55 -9.24
CA TYR A 205 -11.82 -8.08 -9.42
C TYR A 205 -10.99 -8.37 -8.17
N LEU A 206 -9.72 -8.73 -8.36
CA LEU A 206 -8.75 -8.95 -7.31
C LEU A 206 -7.42 -8.32 -7.73
N PHE A 207 -6.86 -7.44 -6.90
CA PHE A 207 -5.69 -6.62 -7.24
C PHE A 207 -5.84 -5.93 -8.61
N GLY A 208 -7.01 -5.30 -8.83
CA GLY A 208 -7.34 -4.63 -10.08
C GLY A 208 -7.71 -5.56 -11.25
N ARG A 209 -7.39 -6.85 -11.20
CA ARG A 209 -7.58 -7.78 -12.32
C ARG A 209 -8.94 -8.48 -12.25
N ARG A 210 -9.63 -8.53 -13.39
CA ARG A 210 -10.87 -9.31 -13.52
C ARG A 210 -10.60 -10.80 -13.32
N LEU A 211 -11.46 -11.44 -12.54
CA LEU A 211 -11.41 -12.87 -12.28
C LEU A 211 -12.29 -13.62 -13.26
N ASN A 212 -11.72 -14.65 -13.90
CA ASN A 212 -12.42 -15.53 -14.83
C ASN A 212 -12.89 -16.84 -14.18
N SER A 213 -12.44 -17.12 -12.95
CA SER A 213 -12.80 -18.32 -12.19
C SER A 213 -13.08 -17.98 -10.72
N THR A 214 -13.76 -18.89 -10.04
CA THR A 214 -14.22 -18.72 -8.64
C THR A 214 -13.22 -19.26 -7.61
N GLY A 215 -12.10 -19.85 -8.03
CA GLY A 215 -11.17 -20.55 -7.15
C GLY A 215 -9.90 -19.75 -6.83
N HIS A 216 -9.80 -19.24 -5.61
CA HIS A 216 -8.54 -18.75 -5.03
C HIS A 216 -8.14 -19.62 -3.84
N LYS A 217 -6.82 -19.85 -3.67
CA LYS A 217 -6.29 -20.61 -2.52
C LYS A 217 -6.54 -19.91 -1.18
N THR A 218 -6.63 -18.58 -1.20
CA THR A 218 -6.85 -17.72 -0.03
C THR A 218 -8.32 -17.34 0.07
N LYS A 219 -8.87 -17.23 1.28
CA LYS A 219 -10.18 -16.61 1.48
C LYS A 219 -10.10 -15.15 1.03
N VAL A 220 -10.96 -14.77 0.10
CA VAL A 220 -11.08 -13.39 -0.41
C VAL A 220 -12.48 -12.91 -0.07
N LYS A 221 -12.58 -11.80 0.67
CA LYS A 221 -13.85 -11.08 0.86
C LYS A 221 -14.11 -10.23 -0.37
N PHE A 222 -15.31 -10.27 -0.93
CA PHE A 222 -15.69 -9.39 -2.04
C PHE A 222 -16.66 -8.33 -1.56
N ILE A 223 -16.39 -7.07 -1.90
CA ILE A 223 -17.23 -5.91 -1.58
C ILE A 223 -17.79 -5.27 -2.86
N PRO A 224 -18.96 -4.61 -2.82
CA PRO A 224 -19.42 -3.73 -3.90
C PRO A 224 -18.40 -2.61 -4.17
N TYR A 225 -18.26 -2.22 -5.45
CA TYR A 225 -17.35 -1.14 -5.86
C TYR A 225 -17.63 0.17 -5.15
N ASP A 226 -18.90 0.52 -4.98
CA ASP A 226 -19.45 1.74 -4.39
C ASP A 226 -19.75 1.62 -2.89
N THR A 227 -19.12 0.66 -2.19
CA THR A 227 -19.36 0.46 -0.76
C THR A 227 -19.01 1.70 0.07
N ASN A 228 -19.77 1.91 1.15
CA ASN A 228 -19.46 2.88 2.20
C ASN A 228 -18.61 2.26 3.32
N GLU A 229 -18.23 0.98 3.21
CA GLU A 229 -17.26 0.34 4.09
C GLU A 229 -15.87 0.94 3.85
N PHE A 230 -15.10 1.14 4.94
CA PHE A 230 -13.69 1.56 5.01
C PHE A 230 -13.38 3.06 4.86
#